data_AF-A0A2V9D1W2-F1
#
_entry.id   AF-A0A2V9D1W2-F1
#
_cell.length_a   1.000
_cell.length_b   1.000
_cell.length_c   1.000
_cell.angle_alpha   90.00
_cell.angle_beta   90.00
_cell.angle_gamma   90.00
#
_symmetry.space_group_name_H-M   'P 1'
#
loop_
_entity.id
_entity.type
_entity.pdbx_description
1 polymer ?
#
loop_
_entity_poly.entity_id
_entity_poly.type
_entity_poly.pdbx_seq_one_letter_code
_entity_poly.pdbx_strand_id
1 'polypeptide(L)'
;MQTARGVDEEVALIPSFDAETRGAILHYVCPAESSRTRRKEAAKVKSTPGSLGEVLDALEKDHDWLLVGDVFTPDMLETWITYKRDRELAPVNLRPVPHELFLYLDL
;
A
#
# COMPACT_ATOMS: atom_id res chain seq x y z
N MET A 1 3.02 53.44 -0.18
CA MET A 1 2.57 53.49 -1.58
C MET A 1 3.72 52.99 -2.45
N GLN A 2 3.47 51.94 -3.25
CA GLN A 2 4.32 51.32 -4.30
C GLN A 2 5.47 50.40 -3.82
N THR A 3 5.28 49.06 -3.83
CA THR A 3 5.54 48.04 -4.88
C THR A 3 7.02 47.64 -5.03
N ALA A 4 7.43 46.55 -4.37
CA ALA A 4 8.72 45.88 -4.58
C ALA A 4 8.52 44.60 -5.41
N ARG A 5 9.02 44.66 -6.66
CA ARG A 5 9.30 43.50 -7.51
C ARG A 5 10.70 42.97 -7.17
N GLY A 6 10.94 41.70 -7.47
CA GLY A 6 12.27 41.18 -7.80
C GLY A 6 12.97 40.45 -6.66
N VAL A 7 12.59 39.19 -6.43
CA VAL A 7 13.48 38.17 -5.88
C VAL A 7 14.02 37.40 -7.07
N ASP A 8 15.04 37.96 -7.73
CA ASP A 8 15.76 37.31 -8.82
C ASP A 8 17.24 37.62 -8.68
N GLU A 9 17.89 37.08 -7.66
CA GLU A 9 19.33 36.82 -7.70
C GLU A 9 19.69 35.80 -6.61
N GLU A 10 20.51 34.82 -6.96
CA GLU A 10 21.09 33.79 -6.08
C GLU A 10 20.28 32.47 -5.90
N VAL A 11 20.20 31.69 -6.98
CA VAL A 11 20.56 30.25 -6.97
C VAL A 11 21.00 29.90 -8.39
N ALA A 12 22.24 30.27 -8.70
CA ALA A 12 22.90 29.93 -9.95
C ALA A 12 24.26 29.31 -9.65
N LEU A 13 24.27 28.02 -9.29
CA LEU A 13 25.45 27.19 -9.52
C LEU A 13 25.11 25.69 -9.55
N ILE A 14 24.39 25.26 -10.60
CA ILE A 14 24.52 23.89 -11.12
C ILE A 14 24.67 23.99 -12.63
N PRO A 15 25.80 23.57 -13.22
CA PRO A 15 26.07 23.71 -14.65
C PRO A 15 25.22 22.72 -15.45
N SER A 16 24.72 23.19 -16.60
CA SER A 16 24.17 22.44 -17.74
C SER A 16 23.68 21.01 -17.46
N PHE A 17 22.40 20.88 -17.10
CA PHE A 17 21.70 19.60 -17.15
C PHE A 17 20.96 19.51 -18.47
N ASP A 18 21.52 18.72 -19.39
CA ASP A 18 21.02 18.50 -20.74
C ASP A 18 19.55 18.03 -20.74
N ALA A 19 18.82 18.29 -21.83
CA ALA A 19 17.40 17.92 -21.95
C ALA A 19 17.15 16.42 -21.73
N GLU A 20 18.17 15.59 -21.96
CA GLU A 20 18.16 14.15 -21.72
C GLU A 20 18.15 13.81 -20.23
N THR A 21 18.92 14.54 -19.41
CA THR A 21 19.01 14.33 -17.97
C THR A 21 17.80 14.92 -17.22
N ARG A 22 17.10 15.90 -17.82
CA ARG A 22 15.78 16.36 -17.35
C ARG A 22 14.69 15.29 -17.48
N GLY A 23 14.81 14.39 -18.47
CA GLY A 23 13.91 13.23 -18.63
C GLY A 23 14.04 12.21 -17.51
N ALA A 24 15.25 12.06 -16.94
CA ALA A 24 15.51 11.12 -15.85
C ALA A 24 14.94 11.58 -14.49
N ILE A 25 14.91 12.89 -14.21
CA ILE A 25 14.35 13.44 -12.97
C ILE A 25 12.81 13.51 -13.01
N LEU A 26 12.22 13.76 -14.19
CA LEU A 26 10.77 13.79 -14.37
C LEU A 26 10.10 12.41 -14.35
N HIS A 27 10.88 11.32 -14.38
CA HIS A 27 10.34 9.96 -14.22
C HIS A 27 9.90 9.63 -12.78
N TYR A 28 10.24 10.47 -11.79
CA TYR A 28 9.84 10.29 -10.39
C TYR A 28 8.84 11.33 -9.87
N VAL A 29 8.50 12.33 -10.69
CA VAL A 29 7.42 13.28 -10.37
C VAL A 29 6.23 12.94 -11.25
N CYS A 30 5.25 12.25 -10.68
CA CYS A 30 4.03 11.89 -11.37
C CYS A 30 3.32 13.15 -11.88
N PRO A 31 3.27 13.41 -13.20
CA PRO A 31 2.66 14.63 -13.73
C PRO A 31 1.16 14.61 -13.43
N ALA A 32 0.62 15.74 -12.98
CA ALA A 32 -0.72 15.86 -12.43
C ALA A 32 -1.88 15.81 -13.47
N GLU A 33 -1.63 15.33 -14.69
CA GLU A 33 -2.53 15.54 -15.83
C GLU A 33 -3.23 14.30 -16.42
N SER A 34 -3.33 13.18 -15.69
CA SER A 34 -4.22 12.07 -16.14
C SER A 34 -4.86 11.25 -15.01
N SER A 35 -5.58 11.88 -14.08
CA SER A 35 -6.31 11.16 -13.02
C SER A 35 -7.24 10.06 -13.55
N ARG A 36 -7.82 10.22 -14.76
CA ARG A 36 -8.63 9.19 -15.44
C ARG A 36 -7.82 8.01 -15.98
N THR A 37 -6.59 8.21 -16.45
CA THR A 37 -5.72 7.14 -16.99
C THR A 37 -5.00 6.41 -15.87
N ARG A 38 -4.55 7.13 -14.82
CA ARG A 38 -3.96 6.54 -13.61
C ARG A 38 -4.88 5.56 -12.91
N ARG A 39 -6.19 5.85 -12.82
CA ARG A 39 -7.19 4.91 -12.27
C ARG A 39 -7.32 3.64 -13.12
N LYS A 40 -7.24 3.76 -14.44
CA LYS A 40 -7.29 2.62 -15.38
C LYS A 40 -6.04 1.75 -15.32
N GLU A 41 -4.86 2.35 -15.16
CA GLU A 41 -3.61 1.60 -15.01
C GLU A 41 -3.44 1.02 -13.60
N ALA A 42 -3.87 1.74 -12.56
CA ALA A 42 -3.85 1.23 -11.17
C ALA A 42 -4.72 -0.02 -11.01
N ALA A 43 -5.86 -0.10 -11.72
CA ALA A 43 -6.71 -1.29 -11.71
C ALA A 43 -6.03 -2.54 -12.31
N LYS A 44 -4.94 -2.39 -13.08
CA LYS A 44 -4.20 -3.52 -13.66
C LYS A 44 -3.12 -4.05 -12.72
N VAL A 45 -2.78 -3.31 -11.66
CA VAL A 45 -1.77 -3.72 -10.68
C VAL A 45 -2.41 -4.69 -9.70
N LYS A 46 -1.79 -5.86 -9.50
CA LYS A 46 -2.23 -6.80 -8.47
C LYS A 46 -1.99 -6.17 -7.10
N SER A 47 -3.07 -5.94 -6.35
CA SER A 47 -3.00 -5.46 -4.97
C SER A 47 -2.78 -6.62 -4.00
N THR A 48 -2.24 -6.31 -2.82
CA THR A 48 -2.21 -7.25 -1.71
C THR A 48 -3.62 -7.53 -1.19
N PRO A 49 -3.86 -8.68 -0.55
CA PRO A 49 -5.13 -8.97 0.10
C PRO A 49 -5.52 -7.87 1.10
N GLY A 50 -6.83 -7.60 1.22
CA GLY A 50 -7.36 -6.48 2.00
C GLY A 50 -7.61 -6.81 3.47
N SER A 51 -7.61 -8.09 3.85
CA SER A 51 -7.85 -8.52 5.23
C SER A 51 -7.02 -9.73 5.61
N LEU A 52 -6.85 -9.94 6.93
CA LEU A 52 -6.18 -11.12 7.46
C LEU A 52 -6.91 -12.41 7.05
N GLY A 53 -8.25 -12.41 7.01
CA GLY A 53 -9.02 -13.58 6.56
C GLY A 53 -8.66 -13.98 5.13
N GLU A 54 -8.61 -13.01 4.22
CA GLU A 54 -8.23 -13.26 2.82
C GLU A 54 -6.79 -13.78 2.68
N VAL A 55 -5.85 -13.30 3.51
CA VAL A 55 -4.47 -13.80 3.53
C VAL A 55 -4.43 -15.26 3.98
N LEU A 56 -5.18 -15.62 5.03
CA LEU A 56 -5.23 -16.99 5.54
C LEU A 56 -5.86 -17.95 4.52
N ASP A 57 -6.91 -17.52 3.82
CA ASP A 57 -7.54 -18.31 2.75
C ASP A 57 -6.62 -18.46 1.53
N ALA A 58 -5.84 -17.43 1.21
CA ALA A 58 -4.83 -17.51 0.14
C ALA A 58 -3.69 -18.46 0.54
N LEU A 59 -3.22 -18.40 1.78
CA LEU A 59 -2.20 -19.29 2.32
C LEU A 59 -2.66 -20.75 2.32
N GLU A 60 -3.92 -21.02 2.69
CA GLU A 60 -4.48 -22.38 2.66
C GLU A 60 -4.55 -22.95 1.23
N LYS A 61 -4.73 -22.09 0.22
CA LYS A 61 -4.78 -22.50 -1.20
C LYS A 61 -3.42 -22.63 -1.88
N ASP A 62 -2.40 -21.89 -1.42
CA ASP A 62 -1.08 -21.80 -2.08
C ASP A 62 0.05 -21.78 -1.04
N HIS A 63 0.31 -22.94 -0.42
CA HIS A 63 1.41 -23.14 0.53
C HIS A 63 2.42 -24.21 0.10
N ASP A 64 2.27 -24.81 -1.09
CA ASP A 64 3.17 -25.87 -1.57
C ASP A 64 4.63 -25.39 -1.62
N TRP A 65 4.84 -24.11 -1.95
CA TRP A 65 6.16 -23.49 -2.00
C TRP A 65 6.84 -23.40 -0.62
N LEU A 66 6.09 -23.43 0.48
CA LEU A 66 6.61 -23.42 1.84
C LEU A 66 7.06 -24.82 2.31
N LEU A 67 6.48 -25.86 1.74
CA LEU A 67 6.81 -27.25 2.08
C LEU A 67 8.13 -27.71 1.43
N VAL A 68 8.62 -26.97 0.43
CA VAL A 68 9.88 -27.28 -0.26
C VAL A 68 11.06 -27.09 0.68
N GLY A 69 11.80 -28.18 0.93
CA GLY A 69 13.00 -28.17 1.77
C GLY A 69 12.73 -28.42 3.26
N ASP A 70 11.53 -28.89 3.62
CA ASP A 70 11.14 -29.24 5.00
C ASP A 70 11.36 -28.09 6.00
N VAL A 71 11.28 -26.85 5.51
CA VAL A 71 11.39 -25.63 6.33
C VAL A 71 10.10 -25.44 7.14
N PHE A 72 8.96 -25.76 6.53
CA PHE A 72 7.65 -25.77 7.17
C PHE A 72 7.02 -27.15 7.01
N THR A 73 6.50 -27.67 8.12
CA THR A 73 5.70 -28.90 8.11
C THR A 73 4.22 -28.56 7.89
N PRO A 74 3.45 -29.44 7.24
CA PRO A 74 2.03 -29.20 6.99
C PRO A 74 1.23 -29.04 8.30
N ASP A 75 1.54 -29.84 9.31
CA ASP A 75 0.92 -29.78 10.64
C ASP A 75 1.13 -28.41 11.34
N MET A 76 2.34 -27.84 11.20
CA MET A 76 2.63 -26.50 11.71
C MET A 76 1.76 -25.43 11.01
N LEU A 77 1.62 -25.52 9.68
CA LEU A 77 0.84 -24.54 8.91
C LEU A 77 -0.66 -24.62 9.26
N GLU A 78 -1.21 -25.82 9.35
CA GLU A 78 -2.61 -26.03 9.76
C GLU A 78 -2.86 -25.50 11.18
N THR A 79 -1.97 -25.82 12.11
CA THR A 79 -2.04 -25.33 13.49
C THR A 79 -1.95 -23.80 13.53
N TRP A 80 -1.07 -23.20 12.74
CA TRP A 80 -0.91 -21.75 12.68
C TRP A 80 -2.16 -21.06 12.11
N ILE A 81 -2.71 -21.56 11.01
CA ILE A 81 -3.92 -21.01 10.39
C ILE A 81 -5.08 -21.09 11.38
N THR A 82 -5.26 -22.23 12.04
CA THR A 82 -6.32 -22.44 13.03
C THR A 82 -6.16 -21.48 14.21
N TYR A 83 -4.94 -21.38 14.76
CA TYR A 83 -4.64 -20.46 15.85
C TYR A 83 -5.00 -19.01 15.50
N LYS A 84 -4.61 -18.55 14.30
CA LYS A 84 -4.91 -17.19 13.83
C LYS A 84 -6.40 -16.94 13.63
N ARG A 85 -7.15 -17.91 13.10
CA ARG A 85 -8.60 -17.80 12.93
C ARG A 85 -9.31 -17.70 14.29
N ASP A 86 -8.97 -18.58 15.22
CA ASP A 86 -9.69 -18.72 16.49
C ASP A 86 -9.29 -17.66 17.54
N ARG A 87 -8.01 -17.34 17.63
CA ARG A 87 -7.47 -16.48 18.70
C ARG A 87 -7.34 -15.02 18.32
N GLU A 88 -7.30 -14.71 17.04
CA GLU A 88 -7.09 -13.33 16.57
C GLU A 88 -8.27 -12.84 15.73
N LEU A 89 -8.61 -13.54 14.64
CA LEU A 89 -9.62 -13.07 13.70
C LEU A 89 -11.04 -13.08 14.30
N ALA A 90 -11.47 -14.22 14.85
CA ALA A 90 -12.79 -14.37 15.45
C ALA A 90 -13.09 -13.36 16.58
N PRO A 91 -12.20 -13.18 17.59
CA PRO A 91 -12.51 -12.25 18.68
C PRO A 91 -12.49 -10.79 18.25
N VAL A 92 -11.72 -10.40 17.23
CA VAL A 92 -11.75 -9.03 16.71
C VAL A 92 -13.06 -8.75 15.99
N ASN A 93 -13.54 -9.69 15.16
CA ASN A 93 -14.80 -9.52 14.42
C ASN A 93 -16.04 -9.49 15.32
N LEU A 94 -15.99 -10.14 16.48
CA LEU A 94 -17.09 -10.18 17.44
C LEU A 94 -17.16 -8.93 18.33
N ARG A 95 -16.10 -8.13 18.39
CA ARG A 95 -16.01 -6.97 19.26
C ARG A 95 -16.30 -5.70 18.46
N PRO A 96 -17.23 -4.85 18.90
CA PRO A 96 -17.45 -3.57 18.25
C PRO A 96 -16.19 -2.70 18.35
N VAL A 97 -15.82 -2.08 17.24
CA VAL A 97 -14.66 -1.18 17.19
C VAL A 97 -15.06 0.18 17.78
N PRO A 98 -14.20 0.87 18.56
CA PRO A 98 -14.54 2.18 19.13
C PRO A 98 -15.00 3.23 18.11
N HIS A 99 -14.56 3.13 16.86
CA HIS A 99 -15.00 4.02 15.78
C HIS A 99 -16.48 3.80 15.40
N GLU A 100 -16.99 2.57 15.53
CA GLU A 100 -18.40 2.27 15.29
C GLU A 100 -19.30 3.03 16.26
N LEU A 101 -18.85 3.22 17.52
CA LEU A 101 -19.58 4.04 18.49
C LEU A 101 -19.72 5.48 18.00
N PHE A 102 -18.66 6.07 17.44
CA PHE A 102 -18.72 7.42 16.88
C PHE A 102 -19.70 7.53 15.70
N LEU A 103 -19.81 6.48 14.88
CA LEU A 103 -20.68 6.47 13.71
C LEU A 103 -22.15 6.24 14.05
N TYR A 104 -22.43 5.42 15.06
CA TYR A 104 -23.76 4.85 15.28
C TYR A 104 -24.41 5.21 16.62
N LEU A 105 -23.72 5.87 17.56
CA LEU A 105 -24.28 6.15 18.89
C LEU A 105 -25.48 7.12 18.87
N ASP A 106 -25.45 8.12 17.98
CA ASP A 106 -26.47 9.20 17.92
C ASP A 106 -27.51 9.01 16.79
N LEU A 107 -27.48 7.86 16.10
CA LEU A 107 -28.47 7.53 15.07
C LEU A 107 -29.79 7.05 15.68
#